data_AF-A0A7X5Y750-F1
#
_entry.id   AF-A0A7X5Y750-F1
#
_cell.length_a   1.000
_cell.length_b   1.000
_cell.length_c   1.000
_cell.angle_alpha   90.00
_cell.angle_beta   90.00
_cell.angle_gamma   90.00
#
_symmetry.space_group_name_H-M   'P 1'
#
loop_
_entity.id
_entity.type
_entity.pdbx_description
1 polymer ?
#
loop_
_entity_poly.entity_id
_entity_poly.type
_entity_poly.pdbx_seq_one_letter_code
_entity_poly.pdbx_strand_id
1 'polypeptide(L)'
;MTLIRFLRSDGALDREVEAAEGDNLLDVAQAADQPLEGTCGKQMSCSTCHVILSEEDFARLPPAGEDEEDMLDLAYQAQRTSRLACQVRVGGATMTVKMPG
;
A
#
# COMPACT_ATOMS: atom_id res chain seq x y z
N MET A 1 -16.41 -6.56 -3.82
CA MET A 1 -15.98 -5.48 -2.91
C MET A 1 -15.00 -6.09 -1.94
N THR A 2 -13.86 -5.43 -1.75
CA THR A 2 -12.78 -5.83 -0.85
C THR A 2 -12.79 -4.91 0.35
N LEU A 3 -12.72 -5.46 1.56
CA LEU A 3 -12.55 -4.66 2.78
C LEU A 3 -11.08 -4.30 2.97
N ILE A 4 -10.74 -3.01 2.95
CA ILE A 4 -9.39 -2.52 3.20
C ILE A 4 -9.29 -2.02 4.63
N ARG A 5 -8.32 -2.52 5.38
CA ARG A 5 -8.06 -2.17 6.79
C ARG A 5 -6.77 -1.38 6.86
N PHE A 6 -6.87 -0.10 7.15
CA PHE A 6 -5.72 0.78 7.31
C PHE A 6 -5.26 0.79 8.76
N LEU A 7 -4.00 0.43 8.99
CA LEU A 7 -3.33 0.46 10.28
C LEU A 7 -2.35 1.62 10.33
N ARG A 8 -2.28 2.27 11.49
CA ARG A 8 -1.23 3.25 11.79
C ARG A 8 0.11 2.55 11.97
N SER A 9 1.18 3.34 12.06
CA SER A 9 2.55 2.83 12.27
C SER A 9 2.73 2.03 13.57
N ASP A 10 1.93 2.29 14.60
CA ASP A 10 1.89 1.50 15.84
C ASP A 10 1.09 0.19 15.72
N GLY A 11 0.42 -0.06 14.57
CA GLY A 11 -0.42 -1.22 14.31
C GLY A 11 -1.87 -1.07 14.78
N ALA A 12 -2.25 0.06 15.38
CA ALA A 12 -3.65 0.33 15.71
C ALA A 12 -4.47 0.52 14.43
N LEU A 13 -5.70 0.00 14.44
CA LEU A 13 -6.66 0.20 13.35
C LEU A 13 -7.05 1.68 13.29
N ASP A 14 -6.80 2.31 12.14
CA ASP A 14 -7.24 3.69 11.86
C ASP A 14 -8.64 3.69 11.26
N ARG A 15 -8.82 2.94 10.17
CA ARG A 15 -10.05 2.95 9.38
C ARG A 15 -10.22 1.68 8.58
N GLU A 16 -11.47 1.37 8.27
CA GLU A 16 -11.85 0.35 7.31
C GLU A 16 -12.70 0.97 6.21
N VAL A 17 -12.43 0.60 4.96
CA VAL A 17 -13.18 1.08 3.79
C VAL A 17 -13.44 -0.07 2.83
N GLU A 18 -14.50 0.05 2.03
CA GLU A 18 -14.73 -0.88 0.93
C GLU A 18 -14.17 -0.29 -0.38
N ALA A 19 -13.52 -1.14 -1.17
CA ALA A 19 -13.01 -0.79 -2.49
C ALA A 19 -13.39 -1.86 -3.52
N ALA A 20 -13.47 -1.48 -4.80
CA ALA A 20 -13.69 -2.45 -5.87
C ALA A 20 -12.40 -3.23 -6.13
N GLU A 21 -12.57 -4.48 -6.57
CA GLU A 21 -11.43 -5.26 -7.05
C GLU A 21 -10.85 -4.61 -8.31
N GLY A 22 -9.53 -4.48 -8.37
CA GLY A 22 -8.81 -3.77 -9.42
C GLY A 22 -8.56 -2.28 -9.14
N ASP A 23 -9.17 -1.69 -8.10
CA ASP A 23 -8.91 -0.30 -7.73
C ASP A 23 -7.44 -0.09 -7.37
N ASN A 24 -6.92 1.12 -7.59
CA ASN A 24 -5.56 1.45 -7.20
C ASN A 24 -5.47 1.71 -5.69
N LEU A 25 -4.55 1.04 -5.00
CA LEU A 25 -4.49 1.14 -3.54
C LEU A 25 -4.15 2.55 -3.06
N LEU A 26 -3.31 3.31 -3.77
CA LEU A 26 -3.02 4.70 -3.42
C LEU A 26 -4.27 5.58 -3.48
N ASP A 27 -5.09 5.44 -4.54
CA ASP A 27 -6.34 6.23 -4.67
C ASP A 27 -7.30 5.93 -3.52
N VAL A 28 -7.46 4.65 -3.19
CA VAL A 28 -8.31 4.21 -2.08
C VAL A 28 -7.80 4.76 -0.75
N ALA A 29 -6.49 4.71 -0.51
CA ALA A 29 -5.88 5.24 0.70
C ALA A 29 -6.05 6.75 0.83
N GLN A 30 -5.83 7.50 -0.26
CA GLN A 30 -6.02 8.96 -0.27
C GLN A 30 -7.49 9.36 -0.09
N ALA A 31 -8.42 8.65 -0.73
CA ALA A 31 -9.86 8.85 -0.52
C ALA A 31 -10.30 8.52 0.91
N ALA A 32 -9.53 7.67 1.62
CA ALA A 32 -9.73 7.32 3.02
C ALA A 32 -8.92 8.21 4.00
N ASP A 33 -8.41 9.36 3.53
CA ASP A 33 -7.62 10.34 4.28
C ASP A 33 -6.32 9.77 4.91
N GLN A 34 -5.77 8.69 4.35
CA GLN A 34 -4.49 8.15 4.81
C GLN A 34 -3.33 9.05 4.37
N PRO A 35 -2.24 9.10 5.14
CA PRO A 35 -1.15 10.05 4.93
C PRO A 35 -0.18 9.65 3.80
N LEU A 36 -0.70 9.23 2.64
CA LEU A 36 0.10 8.91 1.46
C LEU A 36 0.10 10.08 0.49
N GLU A 37 1.27 10.63 0.17
CA GLU A 37 1.38 11.76 -0.75
C GLU A 37 1.28 11.31 -2.21
N GLY A 38 2.03 10.26 -2.59
CA GLY A 38 2.08 9.82 -3.99
C GLY A 38 2.59 10.90 -4.95
N THR A 39 3.62 11.64 -4.55
CA THR A 39 4.11 12.89 -5.14
C THR A 39 4.42 12.81 -6.64
N CYS A 40 4.87 11.65 -7.13
CA CYS A 40 5.15 11.46 -8.56
C CYS A 40 3.91 11.18 -9.43
N GLY A 41 2.70 11.10 -8.85
CA GLY A 41 1.49 10.80 -9.59
C GLY A 41 1.47 9.38 -10.18
N LYS A 42 1.98 8.39 -9.44
CA LYS A 42 2.02 6.95 -9.81
C LYS A 42 2.99 6.60 -10.93
N GLN A 43 4.00 7.44 -11.17
CA GLN A 43 5.01 7.25 -12.22
C GLN A 43 6.25 6.45 -11.78
N MET A 44 6.20 5.77 -10.62
CA MET A 44 7.33 4.96 -10.12
C MET A 44 8.64 5.75 -10.02
N SER A 45 8.55 7.01 -9.56
CA SER A 45 9.70 7.92 -9.42
C SER A 45 9.84 8.48 -8.00
N CYS A 46 9.10 7.93 -7.03
CA CYS A 46 9.21 8.28 -5.62
C CYS A 46 8.73 7.13 -4.73
N SER A 47 9.03 7.19 -3.44
CA SER A 47 8.57 6.24 -2.42
C SER A 47 7.52 6.78 -1.45
N THR A 48 6.94 7.97 -1.70
CA THR A 48 5.98 8.64 -0.77
C THR A 48 4.58 8.01 -0.73
N CYS A 49 4.38 6.91 -1.45
CA CYS A 49 3.18 6.05 -1.38
C CYS A 49 3.49 4.68 -0.76
N HIS A 50 4.63 4.56 -0.08
CA HIS A 50 5.06 3.35 0.60
C HIS A 50 4.05 2.93 1.67
N VAL A 51 3.69 1.65 1.62
CA VAL A 51 2.88 0.95 2.63
C VAL A 51 3.49 -0.40 2.94
N ILE A 52 3.10 -0.97 4.09
CA ILE A 52 3.47 -2.32 4.50
C ILE A 52 2.21 -3.18 4.50
N LEU A 53 2.21 -4.27 3.75
CA LEU A 53 1.08 -5.20 3.67
C LEU A 53 1.20 -6.30 4.73
N SER A 54 0.07 -6.93 5.09
CA SER A 54 0.13 -8.20 5.81
C SER A 54 0.84 -9.26 4.97
N GLU A 55 1.43 -10.27 5.63
CA GLU A 55 2.12 -11.35 4.91
C GLU A 55 1.19 -12.13 3.97
N GLU A 56 -0.06 -12.35 4.40
CA GLU A 56 -1.08 -13.04 3.59
C GLU A 56 -1.45 -12.24 2.34
N ASP A 57 -1.68 -10.94 2.49
CA ASP A 57 -2.04 -10.06 1.38
C ASP A 57 -0.86 -9.87 0.42
N PHE A 58 0.34 -9.71 0.95
CA PHE A 58 1.56 -9.60 0.16
C PHE A 58 1.80 -10.85 -0.69
N ALA A 59 1.63 -12.06 -0.11
CA ALA A 59 1.85 -13.32 -0.81
C ALA A 59 0.88 -13.58 -1.98
N ARG A 60 -0.25 -12.88 -2.01
CA ARG A 60 -1.24 -12.95 -3.10
C ARG A 60 -0.93 -12.01 -4.25
N LEU A 61 -0.08 -11.00 -4.04
CA LEU A 61 0.28 -10.06 -5.08
C LEU A 61 1.39 -10.63 -5.98
N PRO A 62 1.44 -10.22 -7.25
CA PRO A 62 2.66 -10.38 -8.03
C PRO A 62 3.86 -9.77 -7.29
N PRO A 63 5.06 -10.35 -7.44
CA PRO A 63 6.27 -9.75 -6.89
C PRO A 63 6.43 -8.31 -7.38
N ALA A 64 7.10 -7.49 -6.57
CA ALA A 64 7.53 -6.17 -7.02
C ALA A 64 8.45 -6.31 -8.24
N GLY A 65 8.38 -5.35 -9.16
CA GLY A 65 9.35 -5.25 -10.25
C GLY A 65 10.67 -4.64 -9.75
N GLU A 66 11.74 -4.80 -10.52
CA GLU A 66 13.08 -4.26 -10.17
C GLU A 66 13.02 -2.75 -9.88
N ASP A 67 12.37 -1.97 -10.73
CA ASP A 67 12.21 -0.52 -10.52
C ASP A 67 11.42 -0.17 -9.24
N GLU A 68 10.45 -1.02 -8.84
CA GLU A 68 9.71 -0.83 -7.59
C GLU A 68 10.61 -1.17 -6.38
N GLU A 69 11.40 -2.24 -6.46
CA GLU A 69 12.36 -2.63 -5.42
C GLU A 69 13.43 -1.55 -5.22
N ASP A 70 13.99 -1.00 -6.30
CA ASP A 70 14.95 0.11 -6.25
C ASP A 70 14.39 1.35 -5.54
N MET A 71 13.09 1.64 -5.73
CA MET A 71 12.42 2.74 -5.02
C MET A 71 12.13 2.40 -3.56
N LEU A 72 11.83 1.14 -3.26
CA LEU A 72 11.59 0.66 -1.89
C LEU A 72 12.87 0.67 -1.04
N ASP A 73 14.05 0.50 -1.64
CA ASP A 73 15.33 0.65 -0.95
C ASP A 73 15.56 2.07 -0.40
N LEU A 74 14.91 3.07 -1.02
CA LEU A 74 14.93 4.46 -0.58
C LEU A 74 13.78 4.79 0.38
N ALA A 75 12.87 3.86 0.64
CA ALA A 75 11.69 4.09 1.46
C ALA A 75 12.01 4.05 2.96
N TYR A 76 11.39 4.95 3.72
CA TYR A 76 11.58 5.03 5.16
C TYR A 76 11.05 3.76 5.85
N GLN A 77 11.92 3.08 6.61
CA GLN A 77 11.61 1.84 7.32
C GLN A 77 10.95 0.77 6.42
N ALA A 78 11.50 0.55 5.23
CA ALA A 78 11.06 -0.55 4.38
C ALA A 78 11.17 -1.91 5.10
N GLN A 79 10.19 -2.78 4.84
CA GLN A 79 10.07 -4.13 5.37
C GLN A 79 9.88 -5.11 4.21
N ARG A 80 9.96 -6.41 4.51
CA ARG A 80 9.83 -7.47 3.50
C ARG A 80 8.49 -7.45 2.74
N THR A 81 7.44 -6.97 3.38
CA THR A 81 6.09 -6.86 2.79
C THR A 81 5.76 -5.43 2.36
N SER A 82 6.78 -4.56 2.24
CA SER A 82 6.62 -3.23 1.69
C SER A 82 6.23 -3.28 0.22
N ARG A 83 5.34 -2.36 -0.17
CA ARG A 83 4.98 -2.08 -1.56
C ARG A 83 4.81 -0.59 -1.78
N LEU A 84 4.93 -0.14 -3.02
CA LEU A 84 4.43 1.17 -3.42
C LEU A 84 2.94 1.06 -3.70
N ALA A 85 2.09 1.70 -2.89
CA ALA A 85 0.63 1.58 -3.02
C ALA A 85 0.12 1.94 -4.42
N CYS A 86 0.82 2.82 -5.15
CA CYS A 86 0.46 3.15 -6.53
C CYS A 86 0.64 2.00 -7.52
N GLN A 87 1.44 0.99 -7.19
CA GLN A 87 1.68 -0.21 -8.01
C GLN A 87 0.81 -1.40 -7.59
N VAL A 88 0.00 -1.25 -6.54
CA VAL A 88 -0.86 -2.31 -6.02
C VAL A 88 -2.30 -2.12 -6.51
N ARG A 89 -2.89 -3.22 -6.98
CA ARG A 89 -4.31 -3.34 -7.29
C ARG A 89 -5.02 -4.03 -6.14
N VAL A 90 -6.14 -3.47 -5.71
CA VAL A 90 -7.01 -4.06 -4.70
C VAL A 90 -7.52 -5.42 -5.18
N GLY A 91 -7.56 -6.42 -4.30
CA GLY A 91 -8.17 -7.70 -4.59
C GLY A 91 -8.31 -8.58 -3.36
N GLY A 92 -9.07 -9.68 -3.49
CA GLY A 92 -9.42 -10.56 -2.37
C GLY A 92 -10.66 -10.14 -1.61
N ALA A 93 -10.92 -10.82 -0.50
CA ALA A 93 -12.03 -10.47 0.38
C ALA A 93 -11.67 -9.35 1.35
N THR A 94 -10.44 -9.36 1.86
CA THR A 94 -9.93 -8.38 2.82
C THR A 94 -8.46 -8.11 2.51
N MET A 95 -8.00 -6.89 2.77
CA MET A 95 -6.60 -6.49 2.66
C MET A 95 -6.21 -5.59 3.82
N THR A 96 -5.08 -5.88 4.47
CA THR A 96 -4.58 -5.10 5.62
C THR A 96 -3.32 -4.34 5.22
N VAL A 97 -3.37 -3.03 5.40
CA VAL A 97 -2.37 -2.08 4.92
C VAL A 97 -1.92 -1.20 6.08
N LYS A 98 -0.62 -1.18 6.35
CA LYS A 98 -0.03 -0.44 7.47
C LYS A 98 0.82 0.71 6.96
N MET A 99 0.68 1.88 7.60
CA MET A 99 1.56 3.03 7.35
C MET A 99 2.96 2.79 7.92
N PRO A 100 4.03 3.14 7.19
CA PRO A 100 5.38 3.11 7.74
C PRO A 100 5.52 4.15 8.85
N GLY A 101 6.29 3.85 9.89
CA GLY A 101 6.55 4.77 11.00
C GLY A 101 7.33 4.14 12.13
#